data_AF-A0A2S5LWM6-F1
#
_entry.id   AF-A0A2S5LWM6-F1
#
_cell.length_a   1.000
_cell.length_b   1.000
_cell.length_c   1.000
_cell.angle_alpha   90.00
_cell.angle_beta   90.00
_cell.angle_gamma   90.00
#
_symmetry.space_group_name_H-M   'P 1'
#
loop_
_entity.id
_entity.type
_entity.pdbx_description
1 polymer ?
#
loop_
_entity_poly.entity_id
_entity_poly.type
_entity_poly.pdbx_seq_one_letter_code
_entity_poly.pdbx_strand_id
1 'polypeptide(L)'
;MPSTLHDSHLLQLSEFVAEKIGLYFPRERWDDLKRGLAAASQEIGFKSPEACMEWLLTSTPEKAHLQILASHLTIGETYFFRDKPLLEALTQHILPGLISKNRSREQRLRFWCAGCCSGEEAYTLAILLHQLLPDLRDWQITITATDINLRFLEKATKGFYSEWSFRNAPTWLKKRYFQPYADGRYALIPEIKQLVNFGHLNLVEDAYPSLANNTNAMDLVFCRNVLMYFSPTQTQKVISNLSKSIIEGGWLLVSPSEASKALFPQFRSVHYPGAILFQKNHPSITNPSRPSTAITHPPFAASADKAYIPRPFKPTAVAAFQPISVKANDPSAMLALAQSLYTQGNYAEVADTLCEMINQKAPRHSYLEAFSLLARAFANLGRLKDALLCCDRWIAADKIDAAAYYMRALVLMERGDVKQAQTSFQQAIFLRPNFVQAYFSLGSIAHHCGKTAEACKHFSIAQRLLITYAPEEVLPESDNLTAGQLTDIINAMPIMETVS
;
A
#
# COMPACT_ATOMS: atom_id res chain seq x y z
N MET A 1 -4.53 37.32 25.16
CA MET A 1 -4.08 37.92 23.89
C MET A 1 -4.38 36.90 22.80
N PRO A 2 -5.18 37.19 21.76
CA PRO A 2 -5.36 36.24 20.67
C PRO A 2 -4.07 36.21 19.85
N SER A 3 -3.32 35.11 19.97
CA SER A 3 -2.15 34.81 19.15
C SER A 3 -2.58 34.57 17.72
N THR A 4 -2.39 35.55 16.85
CA THR A 4 -2.58 35.36 15.41
C THR A 4 -1.44 34.52 14.87
N LEU A 5 -1.69 33.23 14.63
CA LEU A 5 -0.85 32.38 13.80
C LEU A 5 -0.58 33.12 12.49
N HIS A 6 0.67 33.54 12.26
CA HIS A 6 1.03 34.32 11.07
C HIS A 6 0.94 33.42 9.83
N ASP A 7 0.42 33.97 8.73
CA ASP A 7 0.25 33.27 7.44
C ASP A 7 1.52 32.54 6.97
N SER A 8 2.71 33.06 7.29
CA SER A 8 3.99 32.41 6.99
C SER A 8 4.20 31.08 7.73
N HIS A 9 3.84 31.01 9.02
CA HIS A 9 3.95 29.78 9.80
C HIS A 9 2.90 28.74 9.38
N LEU A 10 1.71 29.18 8.98
CA LEU A 10 0.67 28.27 8.47
C LEU A 10 1.06 27.67 7.10
N LEU A 11 1.73 28.44 6.26
CA LEU A 11 2.32 27.93 5.03
C LEU A 11 3.38 26.85 5.32
N GLN A 12 4.34 27.15 6.21
CA GLN A 12 5.38 26.20 6.62
C GLN A 12 4.79 24.94 7.26
N LEU A 13 3.75 25.08 8.09
CA LEU A 13 3.06 23.93 8.68
C LEU A 13 2.35 23.10 7.60
N SER A 14 1.70 23.74 6.63
CA SER A 14 1.07 23.02 5.52
C SER A 14 2.10 22.24 4.68
N GLU A 15 3.26 22.84 4.41
CA GLU A 15 4.37 22.18 3.72
C GLU A 15 4.94 21.01 4.55
N PHE A 16 5.11 21.21 5.86
CA PHE A 16 5.55 20.16 6.78
C PHE A 16 4.57 18.98 6.82
N VAL A 17 3.27 19.25 6.97
CA VAL A 17 2.21 18.23 6.99
C VAL A 17 2.14 17.53 5.64
N ALA A 18 2.28 18.26 4.53
CA ALA A 18 2.36 17.65 3.22
C ALA A 18 3.56 16.70 3.18
N GLU A 19 4.76 17.14 3.52
CA GLU A 19 5.97 16.31 3.46
C GLU A 19 5.85 15.03 4.30
N LYS A 20 5.45 15.16 5.57
CA LYS A 20 5.46 14.05 6.54
C LYS A 20 4.22 13.17 6.53
N ILE A 21 3.04 13.75 6.29
CA ILE A 21 1.74 13.05 6.39
C ILE A 21 1.12 12.86 5.01
N GLY A 22 1.60 13.59 4.00
CA GLY A 22 1.05 13.59 2.64
C GLY A 22 -0.08 14.57 2.42
N LEU A 23 -0.68 15.13 3.48
CA LEU A 23 -1.86 15.98 3.37
C LEU A 23 -1.48 17.43 3.05
N TYR A 24 -1.89 17.91 1.89
CA TYR A 24 -1.70 19.29 1.48
C TYR A 24 -2.91 20.16 1.86
N PHE A 25 -2.66 21.24 2.60
CA PHE A 25 -3.67 22.22 3.00
C PHE A 25 -3.43 23.53 2.26
N PRO A 26 -4.16 23.80 1.15
CA PRO A 26 -4.08 25.10 0.50
C PRO A 26 -4.64 26.19 1.42
N ARG A 27 -4.37 27.46 1.08
CA ARG A 27 -4.68 28.62 1.95
C ARG A 27 -6.15 28.65 2.38
N GLU A 28 -7.06 28.26 1.50
CA GLU A 28 -8.50 28.21 1.73
C GLU A 28 -8.90 27.17 2.79
N ARG A 29 -8.02 26.21 3.09
CA ARG A 29 -8.22 25.15 4.09
C ARG A 29 -7.37 25.33 5.34
N TRP A 30 -6.73 26.48 5.55
CA TRP A 30 -5.97 26.73 6.78
C TRP A 30 -6.84 26.74 8.04
N ASP A 31 -8.14 27.02 7.94
CA ASP A 31 -9.05 26.87 9.08
C ASP A 31 -9.21 25.41 9.51
N ASP A 32 -9.21 24.46 8.57
CA ASP A 32 -9.19 23.03 8.89
C ASP A 32 -7.87 22.65 9.55
N LEU A 33 -6.74 23.10 8.99
CA LEU A 33 -5.41 22.85 9.53
C LEU A 33 -5.27 23.37 10.97
N LYS A 34 -5.74 24.60 11.23
CA LYS A 34 -5.74 25.19 12.59
C LYS A 34 -6.59 24.38 13.57
N ARG A 35 -7.79 23.97 13.17
CA ARG A 35 -8.68 23.16 14.03
C ARG A 35 -8.06 21.80 14.35
N GLY A 36 -7.52 21.11 13.34
CA GLY A 36 -6.88 19.82 13.54
C GLY A 36 -5.62 19.92 14.38
N LEU A 37 -4.76 20.93 14.14
CA LEU A 37 -3.61 21.21 14.98
C LEU A 37 -4.03 21.49 16.43
N ALA A 38 -5.09 22.27 16.64
CA ALA A 38 -5.54 22.57 18.00
C ALA A 38 -5.98 21.31 18.75
N ALA A 39 -6.73 20.42 18.09
CA ALA A 39 -7.12 19.13 18.68
C ALA A 39 -5.91 18.21 18.94
N ALA A 40 -4.99 18.11 17.98
CA ALA A 40 -3.77 17.31 18.11
C ALA A 40 -2.85 17.84 19.23
N SER A 41 -2.71 19.16 19.36
CA SER A 41 -1.80 19.78 20.33
C SER A 41 -2.10 19.37 21.77
N GLN A 42 -3.38 19.23 22.12
CA GLN A 42 -3.81 18.81 23.46
C GLN A 42 -3.38 17.38 23.77
N GLU A 43 -3.50 16.49 22.79
CA GLU A 43 -3.16 15.07 22.92
C GLU A 43 -1.65 14.81 22.87
N ILE A 44 -0.91 15.62 22.10
CA ILE A 44 0.55 15.62 22.12
C ILE A 44 1.09 16.14 23.46
N GLY A 45 0.31 16.93 24.20
CA GLY A 45 0.66 17.45 25.53
C GLY A 45 1.04 18.94 25.56
N PHE A 46 0.80 19.68 24.48
CA PHE A 46 0.98 21.13 24.44
C PHE A 46 -0.25 21.87 24.97
N LYS A 47 -0.01 22.97 25.70
CA LYS A 47 -1.07 23.85 26.23
C LYS A 47 -1.60 24.85 25.20
N SER A 48 -0.86 25.10 24.13
CA SER A 48 -1.27 26.00 23.05
C SER A 48 -0.93 25.41 21.67
N PRO A 49 -1.83 25.56 20.68
CA PRO A 49 -1.56 25.12 19.30
C PRO A 49 -0.33 25.83 18.70
N GLU A 50 -0.07 27.08 19.08
CA GLU A 50 1.08 27.85 18.63
C GLU A 50 2.40 27.23 19.08
N ALA A 51 2.51 26.83 20.35
CA ALA A 51 3.71 26.18 20.87
C ALA A 51 3.92 24.81 20.22
N CYS A 52 2.83 24.07 19.97
CA CYS A 52 2.90 22.82 19.23
C CYS A 52 3.40 23.03 17.79
N MET A 53 2.90 24.06 17.09
CA MET A 53 3.34 24.37 15.73
C MET A 53 4.82 24.77 15.69
N GLU A 54 5.24 25.67 16.58
CA GLU A 54 6.65 26.08 16.66
C GLU A 54 7.56 24.88 16.91
N TRP A 55 7.16 23.99 17.83
CA TRP A 55 7.88 22.75 18.07
C TRP A 55 7.91 21.83 16.84
N LEU A 56 6.78 21.61 16.16
CA LEU A 56 6.70 20.81 14.93
C LEU A 56 7.64 21.35 13.83
N LEU A 57 7.80 22.67 13.74
CA LEU A 57 8.61 23.33 12.70
C LEU A 57 10.10 23.43 13.04
N THR A 58 10.47 23.34 14.33
CA THR A 58 11.86 23.55 14.79
C THR A 58 12.52 22.28 15.31
N SER A 59 11.73 21.26 15.66
CA SER A 59 12.20 19.99 16.21
C SER A 59 11.96 18.84 15.23
N THR A 60 12.44 17.65 15.57
CA THR A 60 12.13 16.42 14.83
C THR A 60 11.07 15.64 15.61
N PRO A 61 9.79 15.73 15.24
CA PRO A 61 8.73 15.00 15.94
C PRO A 61 8.84 13.50 15.69
N GLU A 62 8.71 12.72 16.77
CA GLU A 62 8.58 11.25 16.68
C GLU A 62 7.32 10.83 15.90
N LYS A 63 7.31 9.60 15.36
CA LYS A 63 6.18 9.11 14.54
C LYS A 63 4.85 9.12 15.30
N ALA A 64 4.85 8.85 16.60
CA ALA A 64 3.64 8.89 17.43
C ALA A 64 2.94 10.26 17.37
N HIS A 65 3.72 11.35 17.37
CA HIS A 65 3.18 12.70 17.23
C HIS A 65 2.57 12.93 15.84
N LEU A 66 3.23 12.42 14.79
CA LEU A 66 2.69 12.49 13.42
C LEU A 66 1.41 11.67 13.26
N GLN A 67 1.29 10.52 13.93
CA GLN A 67 0.08 9.71 13.94
C GLN A 67 -1.08 10.39 14.67
N ILE A 68 -0.82 11.05 15.80
CA ILE A 68 -1.82 11.89 16.49
C ILE A 68 -2.27 13.01 15.54
N LEU A 69 -1.32 13.70 14.90
CA LEU A 69 -1.62 14.79 13.96
C LEU A 69 -2.46 14.29 12.78
N ALA A 70 -2.08 13.16 12.16
CA ALA A 70 -2.85 12.53 11.09
C ALA A 70 -4.27 12.15 11.53
N SER A 71 -4.44 11.70 12.78
CA SER A 71 -5.73 11.30 13.34
C SER A 71 -6.73 12.47 13.46
N HIS A 72 -6.23 13.71 13.54
CA HIS A 72 -7.06 14.93 13.60
C HIS A 72 -7.12 15.70 12.28
N LEU A 73 -6.21 15.47 11.34
CA LEU A 73 -6.17 16.17 10.05
C LEU A 73 -6.86 15.42 8.90
N THR A 74 -7.06 14.11 9.04
CA THR A 74 -7.72 13.29 8.01
C THR A 74 -9.25 13.42 8.06
N ILE A 75 -9.90 13.26 6.90
CA ILE A 75 -11.36 13.30 6.77
C ILE A 75 -11.89 11.87 6.65
N GLY A 76 -12.77 11.47 7.57
CA GLY A 76 -13.29 10.11 7.69
C GLY A 76 -14.60 9.82 6.95
N GLU A 77 -14.81 10.42 5.78
CA GLU A 77 -16.08 10.27 5.05
C GLU A 77 -16.06 9.01 4.18
N THR A 78 -16.69 7.94 4.68
CA THR A 78 -16.84 6.66 3.99
C THR A 78 -18.17 5.98 4.33
N TYR A 79 -18.58 5.01 3.52
CA TYR A 79 -19.79 4.21 3.70
C TYR A 79 -19.80 2.95 2.84
N PHE A 80 -20.59 1.98 3.27
CA PHE A 80 -20.78 0.73 2.56
C PHE A 80 -21.40 0.96 1.18
N PHE A 81 -20.88 0.25 0.18
CA PHE A 81 -21.37 0.31 -1.20
C PHE A 81 -21.34 1.72 -1.81
N ARG A 82 -20.33 2.53 -1.47
CA ARG A 82 -20.10 3.85 -2.07
C ARG A 82 -19.75 3.75 -3.56
N ASP A 83 -20.43 4.55 -4.37
CA ASP A 83 -20.29 4.64 -5.84
C ASP A 83 -20.78 3.39 -6.56
N LYS A 84 -22.11 3.36 -6.72
CA LYS A 84 -22.82 2.23 -7.30
C LYS A 84 -22.36 1.90 -8.74
N PRO A 85 -22.17 2.87 -9.66
CA PRO A 85 -21.69 2.56 -11.01
C PRO A 85 -20.34 1.84 -11.02
N LEU A 86 -19.39 2.26 -10.18
CA LEU A 86 -18.08 1.61 -10.06
C LEU A 86 -18.21 0.19 -9.52
N LEU A 87 -19.07 -0.04 -8.51
CA LEU A 87 -19.30 -1.37 -7.96
C LEU A 87 -20.06 -2.30 -8.92
N GLU A 88 -20.95 -1.75 -9.75
CA GLU A 88 -21.60 -2.50 -10.83
C GLU A 88 -20.58 -2.95 -11.87
N ALA A 89 -19.67 -2.07 -12.31
CA ALA A 89 -18.58 -2.44 -13.23
C ALA A 89 -17.66 -3.50 -12.60
N LEU A 90 -17.29 -3.32 -11.33
CA LEU A 90 -16.47 -4.26 -10.57
C LEU A 90 -17.09 -5.66 -10.51
N THR A 91 -18.38 -5.75 -10.17
CA THR A 91 -19.07 -7.03 -9.94
C THR A 91 -19.50 -7.74 -11.22
N GLN A 92 -19.82 -6.99 -12.28
CA GLN A 92 -20.29 -7.57 -13.54
C GLN A 92 -19.15 -7.92 -14.50
N HIS A 93 -17.99 -7.27 -14.39
CA HIS A 93 -16.93 -7.41 -15.38
C HIS A 93 -15.57 -7.76 -14.76
N ILE A 94 -15.12 -6.98 -13.78
CA ILE A 94 -13.73 -7.05 -13.32
C ILE A 94 -13.49 -8.29 -12.44
N LEU A 95 -14.25 -8.45 -11.35
CA LEU A 95 -14.11 -9.59 -10.45
C LEU A 95 -14.37 -10.92 -11.17
N PRO A 96 -15.44 -11.09 -11.99
CA PRO A 96 -15.62 -12.31 -12.76
C PRO A 96 -14.46 -12.63 -13.71
N GLY A 97 -13.88 -11.61 -14.37
CA GLY A 97 -12.70 -11.78 -15.23
C GLY A 97 -11.46 -12.24 -14.46
N LEU A 98 -11.17 -11.62 -13.31
CA LEU A 98 -10.07 -11.99 -12.42
C LEU A 98 -10.24 -13.42 -11.87
N ILE A 99 -11.44 -13.77 -11.42
CA ILE A 99 -11.79 -15.10 -10.94
C ILE A 99 -11.58 -16.13 -12.05
N SER A 100 -12.16 -15.91 -13.24
CA SER A 100 -12.04 -16.85 -14.36
C SER A 100 -10.57 -17.10 -14.75
N LYS A 101 -9.78 -16.02 -14.86
CA LYS A 101 -8.35 -16.09 -15.21
C LYS A 101 -7.51 -16.86 -14.18
N ASN A 102 -7.80 -16.71 -12.88
CA ASN A 102 -7.01 -17.33 -11.82
C ASN A 102 -7.52 -18.72 -11.41
N ARG A 103 -8.75 -19.09 -11.80
CA ARG A 103 -9.33 -20.42 -11.49
C ARG A 103 -8.56 -21.56 -12.16
N SER A 104 -7.98 -21.33 -13.34
CA SER A 104 -7.12 -22.29 -14.05
C SER A 104 -5.64 -22.23 -13.62
N ARG A 105 -5.30 -21.39 -12.65
CA ARG A 105 -3.92 -21.16 -12.18
C ARG A 105 -3.79 -21.57 -10.71
N GLU A 106 -3.42 -20.63 -9.85
CA GLU A 106 -3.14 -20.88 -8.43
C GLU A 106 -4.36 -20.55 -7.54
N GLN A 107 -5.52 -20.21 -8.12
CA GLN A 107 -6.73 -19.81 -7.38
C GLN A 107 -6.44 -18.74 -6.30
N ARG A 108 -5.60 -17.79 -6.70
CA ARG A 108 -5.09 -16.71 -5.87
C ARG A 108 -5.62 -15.38 -6.37
N LEU A 109 -6.04 -14.51 -5.46
CA LEU A 109 -6.35 -13.11 -5.76
C LEU A 109 -5.86 -12.18 -4.65
N ARG A 110 -5.21 -11.09 -5.04
CA ARG A 110 -4.72 -10.05 -4.13
C ARG A 110 -5.38 -8.71 -4.40
N PHE A 111 -5.89 -8.12 -3.34
CA PHE A 111 -6.58 -6.84 -3.35
C PHE A 111 -5.96 -5.89 -2.34
N TRP A 112 -5.96 -4.61 -2.67
CA TRP A 112 -5.54 -3.56 -1.75
C TRP A 112 -6.50 -2.37 -1.74
N CYS A 113 -7.00 -2.00 -0.57
CA CYS A 113 -7.71 -0.75 -0.34
C CYS A 113 -6.76 0.28 0.30
N ALA A 114 -6.18 1.16 -0.51
CA ALA A 114 -5.26 2.21 -0.10
C ALA A 114 -6.03 3.47 0.33
N GLY A 115 -5.95 3.82 1.62
CA GLY A 115 -6.78 4.85 2.26
C GLY A 115 -8.16 4.30 2.63
N CYS A 116 -8.20 3.18 3.36
CA CYS A 116 -9.43 2.43 3.62
C CYS A 116 -10.40 3.11 4.60
N CYS A 117 -9.97 4.18 5.28
CA CYS A 117 -10.68 4.82 6.38
C CYS A 117 -11.18 3.76 7.38
N SER A 118 -12.44 3.81 7.81
CA SER A 118 -13.00 2.87 8.79
C SER A 118 -13.43 1.51 8.23
N GLY A 119 -12.92 1.14 7.05
CA GLY A 119 -12.99 -0.23 6.51
C GLY A 119 -14.23 -0.53 5.67
N GLU A 120 -15.20 0.38 5.54
CA GLU A 120 -16.41 0.14 4.76
C GLU A 120 -16.14 -0.27 3.30
N GLU A 121 -15.09 0.28 2.66
CA GLU A 121 -14.70 -0.09 1.28
C GLU A 121 -14.11 -1.51 1.22
N ALA A 122 -13.17 -1.82 2.12
CA ALA A 122 -12.53 -3.14 2.16
C ALA A 122 -13.53 -4.26 2.49
N TYR A 123 -14.46 -3.99 3.43
CA TYR A 123 -15.52 -4.94 3.73
C TYR A 123 -16.58 -5.02 2.64
N THR A 124 -16.84 -3.93 1.89
CA THR A 124 -17.68 -4.02 0.69
C THR A 124 -17.08 -5.00 -0.31
N LEU A 125 -15.77 -4.92 -0.57
CA LEU A 125 -15.07 -5.88 -1.44
C LEU A 125 -15.15 -7.32 -0.90
N ALA A 126 -14.88 -7.53 0.39
CA ALA A 126 -14.95 -8.84 1.01
C ALA A 126 -16.36 -9.47 0.88
N ILE A 127 -17.41 -8.67 1.06
CA ILE A 127 -18.80 -9.11 0.89
C ILE A 127 -19.09 -9.46 -0.57
N LEU A 128 -18.62 -8.65 -1.52
CA LEU A 128 -18.80 -8.94 -2.95
C LEU A 128 -18.09 -10.23 -3.36
N LEU A 129 -16.88 -10.48 -2.88
CA LEU A 129 -16.16 -11.74 -3.13
C LEU A 129 -16.89 -12.92 -2.50
N HIS A 130 -17.36 -12.80 -1.26
CA HIS A 130 -18.18 -13.82 -0.61
C HIS A 130 -19.48 -14.12 -1.39
N GLN A 131 -20.05 -13.15 -2.11
CA GLN A 131 -21.22 -13.39 -2.96
C GLN A 131 -20.87 -14.06 -4.29
N LEU A 132 -19.72 -13.72 -4.88
CA LEU A 132 -19.31 -14.18 -6.21
C LEU A 132 -18.55 -15.52 -6.19
N LEU A 133 -17.97 -15.91 -5.06
CA LEU A 133 -17.18 -17.14 -4.90
C LEU A 133 -17.83 -18.08 -3.88
N PRO A 134 -18.69 -19.03 -4.31
CA PRO A 134 -19.25 -20.05 -3.42
C PRO A 134 -18.19 -20.94 -2.78
N ASP A 135 -17.08 -21.16 -3.50
CA ASP A 135 -15.91 -21.94 -3.12
C ASP A 135 -14.79 -21.07 -2.50
N LEU A 136 -15.11 -19.91 -1.91
CA LEU A 136 -14.13 -18.94 -1.39
C LEU A 136 -13.03 -19.57 -0.50
N ARG A 137 -13.35 -20.64 0.23
CA ARG A 137 -12.41 -21.36 1.12
C ARG A 137 -11.30 -22.09 0.38
N ASP A 138 -11.51 -22.43 -0.89
CA ASP A 138 -10.53 -23.09 -1.74
C ASP A 138 -9.60 -22.07 -2.44
N TRP A 139 -9.86 -20.78 -2.23
CA TRP A 139 -9.09 -19.68 -2.80
C TRP A 139 -8.13 -19.08 -1.78
N GLN A 140 -6.94 -18.72 -2.26
CA GLN A 140 -6.05 -17.87 -1.50
C GLN A 140 -6.37 -16.40 -1.79
N ILE A 141 -7.27 -15.84 -0.98
CA ILE A 141 -7.68 -14.44 -1.06
C ILE A 141 -6.86 -13.60 -0.07
N THR A 142 -6.30 -12.49 -0.55
CA THR A 142 -5.69 -11.47 0.30
C THR A 142 -6.40 -10.15 0.05
N ILE A 143 -6.97 -9.54 1.10
CA ILE A 143 -7.48 -8.17 1.08
C ILE A 143 -6.68 -7.36 2.09
N THR A 144 -5.71 -6.60 1.61
CA THR A 144 -4.96 -5.65 2.43
C THR A 144 -5.72 -4.32 2.45
N ALA A 145 -5.93 -3.72 3.62
CA ALA A 145 -6.59 -2.44 3.76
C ALA A 145 -5.71 -1.52 4.61
N THR A 146 -5.25 -0.40 4.04
CA THR A 146 -4.30 0.47 4.72
C THR A 146 -4.81 1.89 4.86
N ASP A 147 -4.47 2.53 5.98
CA ASP A 147 -4.73 3.94 6.20
C ASP A 147 -3.61 4.56 7.06
N ILE A 148 -3.50 5.88 7.05
CA ILE A 148 -2.58 6.62 7.90
C ILE A 148 -3.20 6.92 9.27
N ASN A 149 -4.54 6.97 9.37
CA ASN A 149 -5.25 7.26 10.60
C ASN A 149 -5.51 5.99 11.41
N LEU A 150 -4.79 5.84 12.54
CA LEU A 150 -4.93 4.69 13.44
C LEU A 150 -6.33 4.55 14.04
N ARG A 151 -7.04 5.64 14.33
CA ARG A 151 -8.41 5.57 14.88
C ARG A 151 -9.41 5.00 13.88
N PHE A 152 -9.19 5.28 12.59
CA PHE A 152 -9.99 4.67 11.53
C PHE A 152 -9.72 3.16 11.44
N LEU A 153 -8.44 2.76 11.49
CA LEU A 153 -8.05 1.35 11.50
C LEU A 153 -8.57 0.60 12.74
N GLU A 154 -8.56 1.23 13.92
CA GLU A 154 -9.16 0.64 15.12
C GLU A 154 -10.66 0.39 14.94
N LYS A 155 -11.40 1.39 14.42
CA LYS A 155 -12.83 1.23 14.13
C LYS A 155 -13.06 0.11 13.10
N ALA A 156 -12.26 0.06 12.05
CA ALA A 156 -12.33 -0.96 11.00
C ALA A 156 -12.07 -2.36 11.55
N THR A 157 -11.02 -2.50 12.37
CA THR A 157 -10.63 -3.74 13.04
C THR A 157 -11.67 -4.17 14.06
N LYS A 158 -12.36 -3.25 14.74
CA LYS A 158 -13.47 -3.58 15.65
C LYS A 158 -14.70 -4.04 14.87
N GLY A 159 -15.02 -3.41 13.73
CA GLY A 159 -16.09 -3.84 12.83
C GLY A 159 -17.50 -3.46 13.31
N PHE A 160 -17.63 -2.38 14.08
CA PHE A 160 -18.91 -1.84 14.54
C PHE A 160 -19.25 -0.55 13.81
N TYR A 161 -20.45 -0.48 13.25
CA TYR A 161 -20.90 0.62 12.39
C TYR A 161 -22.23 1.20 12.84
N SER A 162 -22.39 2.52 12.74
CA SER A 162 -23.67 3.18 12.98
C SER A 162 -24.57 3.10 11.75
N GLU A 163 -25.84 3.48 11.91
CA GLU A 163 -26.80 3.57 10.80
C GLU A 163 -26.29 4.44 9.64
N TRP A 164 -25.53 5.50 9.95
CA TRP A 164 -24.96 6.41 8.95
C TRP A 164 -24.06 5.71 7.93
N SER A 165 -23.30 4.69 8.33
CA SER A 165 -22.44 3.91 7.43
C SER A 165 -23.22 3.15 6.35
N PHE A 166 -24.55 3.05 6.46
CA PHE A 166 -25.44 2.34 5.54
C PHE A 166 -26.33 3.26 4.69
N ARG A 167 -26.14 4.58 4.75
CA ARG A 167 -27.04 5.60 4.15
C ARG A 167 -27.41 5.41 2.67
N ASN A 168 -26.57 4.71 1.90
CA ASN A 168 -26.82 4.37 0.49
C ASN A 168 -26.60 2.89 0.19
N ALA A 169 -26.57 2.04 1.22
CA ALA A 169 -26.30 0.63 1.09
C ALA A 169 -27.56 -0.16 0.69
N PRO A 170 -27.42 -1.30 -0.01
CA PRO A 170 -28.55 -2.18 -0.29
C PRO A 170 -29.24 -2.66 1.00
N THR A 171 -30.57 -2.76 0.97
CA THR A 171 -31.38 -3.14 2.16
C THR A 171 -31.04 -4.53 2.70
N TRP A 172 -30.58 -5.44 1.84
CA TRP A 172 -30.17 -6.79 2.24
C TRP A 172 -28.87 -6.82 3.05
N LEU A 173 -28.02 -5.78 2.95
CA LEU A 173 -26.67 -5.78 3.49
C LEU A 173 -26.67 -6.03 5.01
N LYS A 174 -27.40 -5.17 5.74
CA LYS A 174 -27.50 -5.27 7.20
C LYS A 174 -28.07 -6.61 7.63
N LYS A 175 -29.15 -7.07 6.98
CA LYS A 175 -29.84 -8.32 7.32
C LYS A 175 -28.94 -9.55 7.19
N ARG A 176 -27.99 -9.56 6.24
CA ARG A 176 -27.19 -10.74 5.91
C ARG A 176 -25.80 -10.75 6.54
N TYR A 177 -25.19 -9.59 6.72
CA TYR A 177 -23.77 -9.48 7.10
C TYR A 177 -23.55 -8.75 8.42
N PHE A 178 -24.60 -8.28 9.07
CA PHE A 178 -24.49 -7.54 10.32
C PHE A 178 -25.47 -8.03 11.38
N GLN A 179 -25.10 -7.87 12.64
CA GLN A 179 -25.92 -8.16 13.80
C GLN A 179 -26.13 -6.88 14.61
N PRO A 180 -27.36 -6.57 15.08
CA PRO A 180 -27.59 -5.45 15.99
C PRO A 180 -26.74 -5.58 17.26
N TYR A 181 -26.25 -4.45 17.77
CA TYR A 181 -25.44 -4.35 19.00
C TYR A 181 -26.09 -3.40 20.02
N ALA A 182 -25.72 -3.53 21.29
CA ALA A 182 -26.44 -2.95 22.43
C ALA A 182 -26.56 -1.41 22.43
N ASP A 183 -25.68 -0.71 21.72
CA ASP A 183 -25.62 0.76 21.66
C ASP A 183 -26.21 1.35 20.35
N GLY A 184 -27.00 0.56 19.63
CA GLY A 184 -27.58 0.96 18.34
C GLY A 184 -26.62 0.88 17.15
N ARG A 185 -25.38 0.39 17.36
CA ARG A 185 -24.49 0.00 16.27
C ARG A 185 -24.80 -1.40 15.75
N TYR A 186 -24.12 -1.74 14.66
CA TYR A 186 -24.19 -3.04 14.01
C TYR A 186 -22.81 -3.66 13.93
N ALA A 187 -22.67 -4.90 14.38
CA ALA A 187 -21.45 -5.69 14.33
C ALA A 187 -21.37 -6.48 13.02
N LEU A 188 -20.26 -6.36 12.29
CA LEU A 188 -19.97 -7.18 11.12
C LEU A 188 -19.76 -8.64 11.52
N ILE A 189 -20.28 -9.59 10.74
CA ILE A 189 -20.09 -11.02 11.03
C ILE A 189 -18.60 -11.44 10.95
N PRO A 190 -18.13 -12.36 11.82
CA PRO A 190 -16.73 -12.78 11.86
C PRO A 190 -16.19 -13.30 10.53
N GLU A 191 -17.02 -13.98 9.74
CA GLU A 191 -16.62 -14.61 8.48
C GLU A 191 -16.15 -13.59 7.44
N ILE A 192 -16.78 -12.42 7.38
CA ILE A 192 -16.34 -11.32 6.49
C ILE A 192 -15.17 -10.58 7.12
N LYS A 193 -15.23 -10.37 8.44
CA LYS A 193 -14.20 -9.65 9.18
C LYS A 193 -12.81 -10.26 8.99
N GLN A 194 -12.73 -11.60 9.02
CA GLN A 194 -11.49 -12.36 8.85
C GLN A 194 -10.89 -12.33 7.44
N LEU A 195 -11.62 -11.83 6.43
CA LEU A 195 -11.10 -11.73 5.06
C LEU A 195 -10.22 -10.51 4.82
N VAL A 196 -10.24 -9.53 5.73
CA VAL A 196 -9.57 -8.23 5.57
C VAL A 196 -8.45 -8.06 6.59
N ASN A 197 -7.25 -7.78 6.10
CA ASN A 197 -6.07 -7.48 6.90
C ASN A 197 -5.84 -5.98 6.91
N PHE A 198 -5.99 -5.35 8.07
CA PHE A 198 -5.73 -3.92 8.25
C PHE A 198 -4.27 -3.65 8.60
N GLY A 199 -3.70 -2.60 8.03
CA GLY A 199 -2.34 -2.16 8.34
C GLY A 199 -2.19 -0.65 8.25
N HIS A 200 -1.30 -0.08 9.06
CA HIS A 200 -0.92 1.32 8.89
C HIS A 200 -0.02 1.46 7.66
N LEU A 201 -0.30 2.43 6.78
CA LEU A 201 0.61 2.81 5.70
C LEU A 201 0.45 4.29 5.34
N ASN A 202 1.55 5.02 5.33
CA ASN A 202 1.65 6.34 4.73
C ASN A 202 2.06 6.21 3.26
N LEU A 203 1.14 6.49 2.33
CA LEU A 203 1.39 6.40 0.89
C LEU A 203 2.53 7.33 0.40
N VAL A 204 2.85 8.40 1.13
CA VAL A 204 3.90 9.34 0.70
C VAL A 204 5.28 8.91 1.19
N GLU A 205 5.42 8.42 2.42
CA GLU A 205 6.71 8.13 3.03
C GLU A 205 7.11 6.64 3.01
N ASP A 206 6.16 5.73 3.27
CA ASP A 206 6.48 4.31 3.46
C ASP A 206 6.89 3.64 2.13
N ALA A 207 7.69 2.57 2.22
CA ALA A 207 8.14 1.84 1.04
C ALA A 207 7.12 0.79 0.59
N TYR A 208 6.74 0.86 -0.70
CA TYR A 208 5.90 -0.13 -1.35
C TYR A 208 6.13 -0.09 -2.88
N PRO A 209 5.98 -1.23 -3.59
CA PRO A 209 5.52 -2.54 -3.10
C PRO A 209 6.51 -3.27 -2.18
N SER A 210 5.97 -4.06 -1.26
CA SER A 210 6.72 -4.93 -0.36
C SER A 210 5.89 -6.16 0.04
N LEU A 211 6.57 -7.29 0.23
CA LEU A 211 5.98 -8.49 0.84
C LEU A 211 5.69 -8.27 2.34
N ALA A 212 6.51 -7.48 3.03
CA ALA A 212 6.41 -7.27 4.47
C ALA A 212 5.11 -6.56 4.86
N ASN A 213 4.66 -5.61 4.04
CA ASN A 213 3.39 -4.90 4.24
C ASN A 213 2.26 -5.39 3.29
N ASN A 214 2.48 -6.50 2.57
CA ASN A 214 1.51 -7.09 1.64
C ASN A 214 0.96 -6.08 0.62
N THR A 215 1.84 -5.29 0.00
CA THR A 215 1.49 -4.33 -1.08
C THR A 215 2.01 -4.78 -2.45
N ASN A 216 2.67 -5.94 -2.53
CA ASN A 216 3.18 -6.50 -3.77
C ASN A 216 2.11 -7.23 -4.61
N ALA A 217 2.35 -7.29 -5.92
CA ALA A 217 1.68 -8.16 -6.88
C ALA A 217 0.14 -8.14 -6.81
N MET A 218 -0.46 -6.96 -6.73
CA MET A 218 -1.91 -6.77 -6.63
C MET A 218 -2.63 -7.03 -7.95
N ASP A 219 -3.69 -7.84 -7.91
CA ASP A 219 -4.63 -7.99 -9.04
C ASP A 219 -5.50 -6.74 -9.18
N LEU A 220 -5.86 -6.12 -8.05
CA LEU A 220 -6.71 -4.92 -8.03
C LEU A 220 -6.40 -4.04 -6.81
N VAL A 221 -6.28 -2.73 -7.04
CA VAL A 221 -6.09 -1.71 -6.00
C VAL A 221 -7.22 -0.68 -6.05
N PHE A 222 -7.82 -0.37 -4.91
CA PHE A 222 -8.63 0.82 -4.69
C PHE A 222 -7.75 1.93 -4.11
N CYS A 223 -7.84 3.13 -4.68
CA CYS A 223 -7.27 4.35 -4.10
C CYS A 223 -8.23 5.50 -4.41
N ARG A 224 -9.32 5.57 -3.62
CA ARG A 224 -10.50 6.37 -3.93
C ARG A 224 -10.70 7.48 -2.90
N ASN A 225 -10.85 8.72 -3.38
CA ASN A 225 -10.98 9.91 -2.53
C ASN A 225 -9.77 10.12 -1.60
N VAL A 226 -8.57 9.83 -2.09
CA VAL A 226 -7.30 9.93 -1.35
C VAL A 226 -6.33 10.88 -2.05
N LEU A 227 -6.11 10.68 -3.36
CA LEU A 227 -5.16 11.44 -4.17
C LEU A 227 -5.49 12.94 -4.22
N MET A 228 -6.77 13.29 -4.05
CA MET A 228 -7.24 14.68 -3.97
C MET A 228 -6.65 15.49 -2.81
N TYR A 229 -6.06 14.85 -1.79
CA TYR A 229 -5.43 15.52 -0.65
C TYR A 229 -3.93 15.75 -0.83
N PHE A 230 -3.32 15.19 -1.86
CA PHE A 230 -1.87 15.23 -2.05
C PHE A 230 -1.46 16.41 -2.94
N SER A 231 -0.25 16.91 -2.73
CA SER A 231 0.34 17.85 -3.69
C SER A 231 0.59 17.16 -5.05
N PRO A 232 0.69 17.90 -6.17
CA PRO A 232 0.88 17.29 -7.48
C PRO A 232 2.10 16.35 -7.58
N THR A 233 3.21 16.70 -6.93
CA THR A 233 4.44 15.89 -6.90
C THR A 233 4.23 14.59 -6.13
N GLN A 234 3.54 14.65 -5.00
CA GLN A 234 3.20 13.48 -4.19
C GLN A 234 2.21 12.57 -4.90
N THR A 235 1.19 13.14 -5.54
CA THR A 235 0.23 12.38 -6.36
C THR A 235 0.96 11.57 -7.43
N GLN A 236 1.94 12.16 -8.14
CA GLN A 236 2.75 11.43 -9.12
C GLN A 236 3.59 10.31 -8.48
N LYS A 237 4.23 10.57 -7.33
CA LYS A 237 5.00 9.56 -6.59
C LYS A 237 4.11 8.38 -6.17
N VAL A 238 2.95 8.68 -5.56
CA VAL A 238 2.00 7.68 -5.09
C VAL A 238 1.48 6.84 -6.25
N ILE A 239 1.05 7.47 -7.37
CA ILE A 239 0.57 6.75 -8.55
C ILE A 239 1.66 5.83 -9.12
N SER A 240 2.91 6.31 -9.17
CA SER A 240 4.05 5.49 -9.60
C SER A 240 4.21 4.25 -8.72
N ASN A 241 4.17 4.40 -7.40
CA ASN A 241 4.29 3.28 -6.47
C ASN A 241 3.08 2.32 -6.51
N LEU A 242 1.85 2.85 -6.67
CA LEU A 242 0.65 2.04 -6.89
C LEU A 242 0.76 1.23 -8.19
N SER A 243 1.26 1.82 -9.28
CA SER A 243 1.50 1.11 -10.54
C SER A 243 2.48 -0.05 -10.39
N LYS A 244 3.59 0.17 -9.66
CA LYS A 244 4.59 -0.87 -9.35
C LYS A 244 4.01 -2.01 -8.50
N SER A 245 3.03 -1.68 -7.67
CA SER A 245 2.33 -2.64 -6.80
C SER A 245 1.34 -3.53 -7.54
N ILE A 246 0.88 -3.10 -8.73
CA ILE A 246 -0.11 -3.80 -9.53
C ILE A 246 0.59 -4.69 -10.58
N ILE A 247 0.14 -5.94 -10.70
CA ILE A 247 0.64 -6.85 -11.74
C ILE A 247 0.21 -6.40 -13.14
N GLU A 248 0.89 -6.92 -14.15
CA GLU A 248 0.49 -6.70 -15.53
C GLU A 248 -0.94 -7.19 -15.81
N GLY A 249 -1.75 -6.30 -16.40
CA GLY A 249 -3.18 -6.52 -16.62
C GLY A 249 -4.06 -6.41 -15.37
N GLY A 250 -3.50 -6.07 -14.21
CA GLY A 250 -4.23 -5.75 -12.99
C GLY A 250 -4.91 -4.38 -13.05
N TRP A 251 -5.68 -4.05 -12.02
CA TRP A 251 -6.62 -2.92 -12.04
C TRP A 251 -6.34 -1.89 -10.94
N LEU A 252 -6.54 -0.63 -11.27
CA LEU A 252 -6.58 0.50 -10.35
C LEU A 252 -7.95 1.18 -10.44
N LEU A 253 -8.60 1.33 -9.28
CA LEU A 253 -9.89 1.98 -9.12
C LEU A 253 -9.68 3.27 -8.32
N VAL A 254 -10.04 4.40 -8.92
CA VAL A 254 -9.97 5.74 -8.32
C VAL A 254 -11.33 6.41 -8.39
N SER A 255 -11.54 7.47 -7.62
CA SER A 255 -12.82 8.19 -7.69
C SER A 255 -12.95 9.01 -8.98
N PRO A 256 -14.18 9.32 -9.44
CA PRO A 256 -14.38 10.08 -10.66
C PRO A 256 -13.64 11.43 -10.70
N SER A 257 -13.51 12.11 -9.55
CA SER A 257 -12.76 13.37 -9.42
C SER A 257 -11.24 13.22 -9.57
N GLU A 258 -10.73 12.00 -9.46
CA GLU A 258 -9.30 11.67 -9.53
C GLU A 258 -8.93 11.04 -10.87
N ALA A 259 -9.92 10.59 -11.65
CA ALA A 259 -9.80 9.85 -12.91
C ALA A 259 -9.30 10.72 -14.09
N SER A 260 -8.10 11.30 -13.97
CA SER A 260 -7.44 12.05 -15.04
C SER A 260 -6.44 11.19 -15.81
N LYS A 261 -6.62 11.08 -17.13
CA LYS A 261 -5.68 10.33 -17.99
C LYS A 261 -4.23 10.83 -17.89
N ALA A 262 -4.03 12.13 -17.65
CA ALA A 262 -2.70 12.70 -17.49
C ALA A 262 -1.97 12.21 -16.22
N LEU A 263 -2.74 11.82 -15.19
CA LEU A 263 -2.19 11.29 -13.95
C LEU A 263 -1.80 9.81 -14.06
N PHE A 264 -2.39 9.05 -14.99
CA PHE A 264 -2.19 7.60 -15.11
C PHE A 264 -1.60 7.16 -16.46
N PRO A 265 -0.39 7.64 -16.86
CA PRO A 265 0.19 7.32 -18.16
C PRO A 265 0.52 5.83 -18.34
N GLN A 266 0.74 5.09 -17.25
CA GLN A 266 1.04 3.65 -17.28
C GLN A 266 -0.22 2.77 -17.42
N PHE A 267 -1.41 3.37 -17.37
CA PHE A 267 -2.67 2.64 -17.39
C PHE A 267 -3.50 2.98 -18.63
N ARG A 268 -4.23 1.99 -19.11
CA ARG A 268 -5.32 2.19 -20.06
C ARG A 268 -6.61 2.47 -19.29
N SER A 269 -7.26 3.59 -19.61
CA SER A 269 -8.63 3.86 -19.16
C SER A 269 -9.63 2.92 -19.84
N VAL A 270 -10.47 2.28 -19.04
CA VAL A 270 -11.56 1.40 -19.45
C VAL A 270 -12.86 2.02 -18.95
N HIS A 271 -13.79 2.25 -19.87
CA HIS A 271 -15.02 2.97 -19.59
C HIS A 271 -16.19 1.99 -19.47
N TYR A 272 -16.94 2.14 -18.38
CA TYR A 272 -18.22 1.48 -18.15
C TYR A 272 -19.30 2.56 -17.94
N PRO A 273 -20.59 2.23 -18.06
CA PRO A 273 -21.66 3.18 -17.78
C PRO A 273 -21.52 3.78 -16.38
N GLY A 274 -21.19 5.07 -16.31
CA GLY A 274 -21.02 5.80 -15.05
C GLY A 274 -19.71 5.55 -14.30
N ALA A 275 -18.74 4.80 -14.84
CA ALA A 275 -17.47 4.53 -14.17
C ALA A 275 -16.28 4.48 -15.13
N ILE A 276 -15.12 4.95 -14.66
CA ILE A 276 -13.84 4.85 -15.37
C ILE A 276 -12.87 4.08 -14.47
N LEU A 277 -12.36 2.98 -14.98
CA LEU A 277 -11.40 2.12 -14.30
C LEU A 277 -10.09 2.11 -15.10
N PHE A 278 -8.98 1.80 -14.44
CA PHE A 278 -7.66 1.83 -15.06
C PHE A 278 -7.06 0.42 -15.04
N GLN A 279 -6.69 -0.10 -16.20
CA GLN A 279 -6.00 -1.38 -16.31
C GLN A 279 -4.53 -1.15 -16.63
N LYS A 280 -3.62 -1.79 -15.88
CA LYS A 280 -2.19 -1.66 -16.11
C LYS A 280 -1.83 -2.32 -17.46
N ASN A 281 -1.17 -1.55 -18.32
CA ASN A 281 -0.85 -1.99 -19.66
C ASN A 281 0.19 -3.09 -19.65
N HIS A 282 -0.14 -4.25 -20.22
CA HIS A 282 0.90 -5.13 -20.74
C HIS A 282 1.62 -4.36 -21.86
N PRO A 283 2.97 -4.31 -21.91
CA PRO A 283 3.67 -3.75 -23.05
C PRO A 283 3.40 -4.67 -24.25
N SER A 284 2.37 -4.35 -25.03
CA SER A 284 2.18 -4.87 -26.37
C SER A 284 2.46 -3.72 -27.33
N ILE A 285 3.66 -3.77 -27.91
CA ILE A 285 4.08 -3.21 -29.20
C ILE A 285 3.03 -2.27 -29.80
N THR A 286 3.30 -0.97 -29.74
CA THR A 286 2.61 0.03 -30.54
C THR A 286 2.83 -0.30 -32.02
N ASN A 287 1.90 -1.03 -32.64
CA ASN A 287 1.74 -0.96 -34.08
C ASN A 287 0.97 0.33 -34.38
N PRO A 288 1.57 1.32 -35.07
CA PRO A 288 0.86 2.53 -35.44
C PRO A 288 -0.15 2.20 -36.54
N SER A 289 -1.38 1.89 -36.17
CA SER A 289 -2.48 1.81 -37.13
C SER A 289 -2.80 3.22 -37.63
N ARG A 290 -2.58 3.41 -38.95
CA ARG A 290 -2.86 4.60 -39.77
C ARG A 290 -4.23 5.24 -39.48
N PRO A 291 -4.35 6.58 -39.65
CA PRO A 291 -5.64 7.27 -39.57
C PRO A 291 -6.50 6.94 -40.79
N SER A 292 -7.75 6.54 -40.55
CA SER A 292 -8.79 6.49 -41.57
C SER A 292 -9.64 7.75 -41.48
N THR A 293 -9.79 8.42 -42.61
CA THR A 293 -10.36 9.75 -42.82
C THR A 293 -11.88 9.83 -42.65
N ALA A 294 -12.28 10.94 -41.99
CA ALA A 294 -13.40 11.85 -42.29
C ALA A 294 -14.83 11.32 -42.42
N ILE A 295 -15.70 11.81 -41.51
CA ILE A 295 -17.05 12.25 -41.86
C ILE A 295 -17.30 13.63 -41.20
N THR A 296 -17.63 14.60 -42.03
CA THR A 296 -18.00 15.99 -41.73
C THR A 296 -19.50 16.15 -41.54
N HIS A 297 -19.95 16.93 -40.56
CA HIS A 297 -21.21 17.69 -40.62
C HIS A 297 -21.14 18.97 -39.75
N PRO A 298 -21.96 20.00 -40.05
CA PRO A 298 -21.61 21.43 -39.98
C PRO A 298 -22.30 22.16 -38.79
N PRO A 299 -22.21 23.51 -38.64
CA PRO A 299 -21.97 24.15 -37.35
C PRO A 299 -23.21 24.76 -36.67
N PHE A 300 -23.12 25.01 -35.36
CA PHE A 300 -23.90 26.04 -34.70
C PHE A 300 -23.04 26.83 -33.70
N ALA A 301 -22.94 28.13 -33.97
CA ALA A 301 -22.38 29.22 -33.15
C ALA A 301 -23.37 29.59 -32.02
N ALA A 302 -23.14 30.37 -30.95
CA ALA A 302 -22.06 31.10 -30.28
C ALA A 302 -22.56 31.21 -28.81
N SER A 303 -21.74 31.38 -27.76
CA SER A 303 -21.10 32.63 -27.32
C SER A 303 -20.37 32.28 -26.03
N ALA A 304 -19.04 32.29 -25.98
CA ALA A 304 -18.18 33.43 -25.66
C ALA A 304 -18.43 34.02 -24.26
N ASP A 305 -17.61 33.60 -23.29
CA ASP A 305 -17.03 34.55 -22.36
C ASP A 305 -15.61 34.14 -21.90
N LYS A 306 -14.68 35.06 -22.19
CA LYS A 306 -13.30 35.27 -21.68
C LYS A 306 -12.24 34.17 -21.89
N ALA A 307 -11.41 34.47 -22.89
CA ALA A 307 -10.23 33.76 -23.33
C ALA A 307 -9.12 33.65 -22.27
N TYR A 308 -8.70 32.42 -21.98
CA TYR A 308 -7.34 32.13 -21.51
C TYR A 308 -6.44 32.03 -22.73
N ILE A 309 -5.45 32.93 -22.84
CA ILE A 309 -4.38 32.84 -23.84
C ILE A 309 -3.23 32.07 -23.17
N PRO A 310 -2.94 30.81 -23.56
CA PRO A 310 -1.74 30.15 -23.09
C PRO A 310 -0.52 30.83 -23.72
N ARG A 311 0.42 31.26 -22.88
CA ARG A 311 1.74 31.71 -23.35
C ARG A 311 2.45 30.53 -24.03
N PRO A 312 3.15 30.74 -25.15
CA PRO A 312 3.95 29.70 -25.79
C PRO A 312 5.10 29.30 -24.85
N PHE A 313 5.05 28.06 -24.37
CA PHE A 313 6.15 27.42 -23.68
C PHE A 313 7.26 27.17 -24.70
N LYS A 314 8.38 27.89 -24.59
CA LYS A 314 9.60 27.52 -25.32
C LYS A 314 10.25 26.37 -24.55
N PRO A 315 10.41 25.17 -25.14
CA PRO A 315 11.15 24.10 -24.50
C PRO A 315 12.60 24.55 -24.35
N THR A 316 13.03 24.83 -23.13
CA THR A 316 14.46 24.83 -22.84
C THR A 316 14.89 23.37 -22.95
N ALA A 317 15.79 23.07 -23.90
CA ALA A 317 16.36 21.75 -24.04
C ALA A 317 17.00 21.35 -22.70
N VAL A 318 16.33 20.44 -21.98
CA VAL A 318 16.97 19.70 -20.89
C VAL A 318 18.09 18.92 -21.57
N ALA A 319 19.34 19.22 -21.20
CA ALA A 319 20.48 18.46 -21.66
C ALA A 319 20.15 16.98 -21.46
N ALA A 320 20.16 16.23 -22.56
CA ALA A 320 19.94 14.79 -22.52
C ALA A 320 20.89 14.21 -21.49
N PHE A 321 20.34 13.54 -20.47
CA PHE A 321 21.13 12.63 -19.66
C PHE A 321 21.79 11.67 -20.63
N GLN A 322 23.10 11.80 -20.79
CA GLN A 322 23.85 10.79 -21.51
C GLN A 322 23.72 9.51 -20.69
N PRO A 323 23.18 8.42 -21.26
CA PRO A 323 23.24 7.14 -20.59
C PRO A 323 24.72 6.87 -20.35
N ILE A 324 25.08 6.62 -19.09
CA ILE A 324 26.38 6.04 -18.79
C ILE A 324 26.38 4.71 -19.55
N SER A 325 27.11 4.67 -20.66
CA SER A 325 27.34 3.44 -21.41
C SER A 325 28.33 2.62 -20.59
N VAL A 326 27.82 1.96 -19.56
CA VAL A 326 28.61 1.01 -18.77
C VAL A 326 28.77 -0.23 -19.63
N LYS A 327 30.03 -0.65 -19.87
CA LYS A 327 30.31 -1.91 -20.56
C LYS A 327 29.54 -3.03 -19.83
N ALA A 328 28.61 -3.67 -20.53
CA ALA A 328 27.63 -4.63 -20.01
C ALA A 328 28.21 -5.97 -19.48
N ASN A 329 29.52 -6.06 -19.20
CA ASN A 329 30.19 -7.33 -18.88
C ASN A 329 30.89 -7.34 -17.51
N ASP A 330 30.76 -6.30 -16.68
CA ASP A 330 31.26 -6.32 -15.31
C ASP A 330 30.12 -6.67 -14.32
N PRO A 331 30.19 -7.80 -13.59
CA PRO A 331 29.17 -8.18 -12.61
C PRO A 331 28.87 -7.11 -11.57
N SER A 332 29.86 -6.33 -11.14
CA SER A 332 29.64 -5.29 -10.12
C SER A 332 28.80 -4.14 -10.68
N ALA A 333 29.06 -3.75 -11.94
CA ALA A 333 28.27 -2.77 -12.65
C ALA A 333 26.84 -3.24 -12.93
N MET A 334 26.66 -4.50 -13.31
CA MET A 334 25.34 -5.10 -13.52
C MET A 334 24.52 -5.13 -12.23
N LEU A 335 25.16 -5.44 -11.10
CA LEU A 335 24.50 -5.41 -9.80
C LEU A 335 24.10 -3.99 -9.38
N ALA A 336 24.98 -3.01 -9.58
CA ALA A 336 24.66 -1.60 -9.31
C ALA A 336 23.50 -1.09 -10.21
N LEU A 337 23.50 -1.49 -11.49
CA LEU A 337 22.41 -1.21 -12.41
C LEU A 337 21.11 -1.86 -11.93
N ALA A 338 21.15 -3.14 -11.55
CA ALA A 338 19.99 -3.86 -11.03
C ALA A 338 19.45 -3.20 -9.74
N GLN A 339 20.30 -2.76 -8.83
CA GLN A 339 19.87 -2.03 -7.63
C GLN A 339 19.16 -0.73 -7.98
N SER A 340 19.67 0.02 -8.96
CA SER A 340 19.05 1.24 -9.47
C SER A 340 17.71 0.97 -10.16
N LEU A 341 17.62 -0.09 -10.97
CA LEU A 341 16.37 -0.51 -11.58
C LEU A 341 15.34 -0.94 -10.53
N TYR A 342 15.78 -1.60 -9.46
CA TYR A 342 14.91 -2.02 -8.36
C TYR A 342 14.31 -0.83 -7.61
N THR A 343 15.11 0.20 -7.30
CA THR A 343 14.60 1.43 -6.67
C THR A 343 13.66 2.20 -7.60
N GLN A 344 13.91 2.13 -8.91
CA GLN A 344 13.00 2.67 -9.93
C GLN A 344 11.73 1.83 -10.12
N GLY A 345 11.65 0.62 -9.55
CA GLY A 345 10.51 -0.30 -9.64
C GLY A 345 10.44 -1.12 -10.93
N ASN A 346 11.52 -1.14 -11.71
CA ASN A 346 11.64 -1.86 -12.98
C ASN A 346 12.01 -3.33 -12.71
N TYR A 347 11.14 -4.05 -12.00
CA TYR A 347 11.46 -5.37 -11.46
C TYR A 347 11.69 -6.44 -12.54
N ALA A 348 11.08 -6.30 -13.72
CA ALA A 348 11.31 -7.21 -14.84
C ALA A 348 12.73 -7.06 -15.37
N GLU A 349 13.17 -5.82 -15.58
CA GLU A 349 14.51 -5.48 -16.04
C GLU A 349 15.58 -5.85 -15.00
N VAL A 350 15.27 -5.75 -13.70
CA VAL A 350 16.11 -6.30 -12.62
C VAL A 350 16.32 -7.79 -12.83
N ALA A 351 15.22 -8.52 -13.06
CA ALA A 351 15.27 -9.97 -13.24
C ALA A 351 16.10 -10.35 -14.47
N ASP A 352 15.89 -9.68 -15.60
CA ASP A 352 16.63 -9.93 -16.84
C ASP A 352 18.12 -9.63 -16.66
N THR A 353 18.46 -8.47 -16.09
CA THR A 353 19.85 -8.04 -15.84
C THR A 353 20.60 -9.04 -14.96
N LEU A 354 20.01 -9.45 -13.83
CA LEU A 354 20.68 -10.35 -12.89
C LEU A 354 20.71 -11.81 -13.39
N CYS A 355 19.71 -12.26 -14.14
CA CYS A 355 19.76 -13.58 -14.78
C CYS A 355 20.89 -13.64 -15.82
N GLU A 356 21.08 -12.58 -16.60
CA GLU A 356 22.21 -12.46 -17.53
C GLU A 356 23.55 -12.49 -16.78
N MET A 357 23.68 -11.69 -15.72
CA MET A 357 24.88 -11.67 -14.88
C MET A 357 25.23 -13.06 -14.32
N ILE A 358 24.22 -13.82 -13.88
CA ILE A 358 24.42 -15.17 -13.34
C ILE A 358 24.92 -16.14 -14.40
N ASN A 359 24.37 -16.05 -15.61
CA ASN A 359 24.77 -16.90 -16.75
C ASN A 359 26.22 -16.66 -17.19
N GLN A 360 26.77 -15.47 -16.96
CA GLN A 360 28.16 -15.11 -17.32
C GLN A 360 29.23 -15.66 -16.33
N LYS A 361 28.85 -16.49 -15.35
CA LYS A 361 29.78 -17.10 -14.36
C LYS A 361 30.59 -16.08 -13.52
N ALA A 362 29.93 -15.03 -13.04
CA ALA A 362 30.44 -14.02 -12.09
C ALA A 362 31.07 -14.60 -10.77
N PRO A 363 31.79 -13.78 -9.97
CA PRO A 363 32.34 -14.19 -8.68
C PRO A 363 31.28 -14.62 -7.65
N ARG A 364 31.66 -15.52 -6.73
CA ARG A 364 30.72 -16.11 -5.74
C ARG A 364 29.98 -15.10 -4.86
N HIS A 365 30.63 -14.03 -4.40
CA HIS A 365 30.01 -13.02 -3.54
C HIS A 365 28.90 -12.25 -4.25
N SER A 366 29.12 -11.87 -5.52
CA SER A 366 28.13 -11.15 -6.34
C SER A 366 26.85 -11.97 -6.56
N TYR A 367 26.90 -13.30 -6.38
CA TYR A 367 25.71 -14.13 -6.48
C TYR A 367 24.77 -14.04 -5.28
N LEU A 368 25.28 -13.80 -4.07
CA LEU A 368 24.42 -13.70 -2.87
C LEU A 368 23.50 -12.48 -2.97
N GLU A 369 24.09 -11.31 -3.23
CA GLU A 369 23.35 -10.06 -3.43
C GLU A 369 22.40 -10.16 -4.63
N ALA A 370 22.83 -10.80 -5.73
CA ALA A 370 21.97 -11.03 -6.89
C ALA A 370 20.79 -11.96 -6.59
N PHE A 371 20.98 -13.07 -5.86
CA PHE A 371 19.88 -13.97 -5.51
C PHE A 371 18.88 -13.32 -4.56
N SER A 372 19.35 -12.51 -3.61
CA SER A 372 18.49 -11.72 -2.72
C SER A 372 17.63 -10.73 -3.52
N LEU A 373 18.26 -9.94 -4.40
CA LEU A 373 17.56 -8.94 -5.20
C LEU A 373 16.60 -9.58 -6.23
N LEU A 374 16.99 -10.71 -6.84
CA LEU A 374 16.12 -11.50 -7.71
C LEU A 374 14.90 -12.05 -6.98
N ALA A 375 15.08 -12.61 -5.78
CA ALA A 375 13.96 -13.14 -5.00
C ALA A 375 12.92 -12.05 -4.73
N ARG A 376 13.38 -10.85 -4.35
CA ARG A 376 12.53 -9.68 -4.11
C ARG A 376 11.84 -9.19 -5.39
N ALA A 377 12.57 -9.07 -6.49
CA ALA A 377 12.02 -8.66 -7.78
C ALA A 377 10.95 -9.64 -8.28
N PHE A 378 11.22 -10.95 -8.25
CA PHE A 378 10.24 -11.95 -8.65
C PHE A 378 9.01 -11.99 -7.74
N ALA A 379 9.17 -11.77 -6.43
CA ALA A 379 8.04 -11.66 -5.52
C ALA A 379 7.15 -10.45 -5.85
N ASN A 380 7.76 -9.29 -6.16
CA ASN A 380 7.02 -8.09 -6.57
C ASN A 380 6.27 -8.27 -7.90
N LEU A 381 6.82 -9.09 -8.80
CA LEU A 381 6.16 -9.50 -10.06
C LEU A 381 5.10 -10.60 -9.87
N GLY A 382 4.92 -11.14 -8.67
CA GLY A 382 4.03 -12.29 -8.40
C GLY A 382 4.56 -13.63 -8.94
N ARG A 383 5.83 -13.69 -9.38
CA ARG A 383 6.51 -14.92 -9.86
C ARG A 383 7.06 -15.72 -8.68
N LEU A 384 6.17 -16.18 -7.80
CA LEU A 384 6.54 -16.79 -6.51
C LEU A 384 7.40 -18.06 -6.66
N LYS A 385 7.17 -18.86 -7.71
CA LYS A 385 7.99 -20.05 -7.98
C LYS A 385 9.44 -19.70 -8.28
N ASP A 386 9.67 -18.66 -9.08
CA ASP A 386 11.01 -18.17 -9.40
C ASP A 386 11.66 -17.51 -8.18
N ALA A 387 10.88 -16.76 -7.39
CA ALA A 387 11.35 -16.18 -6.13
C ALA A 387 11.82 -17.26 -5.14
N LEU A 388 11.08 -18.38 -5.00
CA LEU A 388 11.51 -19.51 -4.16
C LEU A 388 12.77 -20.18 -4.69
N LEU A 389 12.88 -20.37 -6.01
CA LEU A 389 14.10 -20.92 -6.60
C LEU A 389 15.32 -20.04 -6.31
N CYS A 390 15.16 -18.71 -6.37
CA CYS A 390 16.19 -17.76 -5.98
C CYS A 390 16.55 -17.87 -4.49
N CYS A 391 15.56 -18.02 -3.60
CA CYS A 391 15.80 -18.24 -2.17
C CYS A 391 16.57 -19.55 -1.93
N ASP A 392 16.19 -20.64 -2.58
CA ASP A 392 16.85 -21.94 -2.42
C ASP A 392 18.30 -21.88 -2.93
N ARG A 393 18.58 -21.13 -4.01
CA ARG A 393 19.94 -20.88 -4.49
C ARG A 393 20.75 -19.99 -3.55
N TRP A 394 20.13 -18.97 -2.97
CA TRP A 394 20.75 -18.12 -1.95
C TRP A 394 21.18 -18.97 -0.74
N ILE A 395 20.28 -19.78 -0.19
CA ILE A 395 20.56 -20.69 0.94
C ILE A 395 21.64 -21.72 0.58
N ALA A 396 21.63 -22.25 -0.64
CA ALA A 396 22.65 -23.19 -1.07
C ALA A 396 24.05 -22.55 -1.17
N ALA A 397 24.12 -21.26 -1.52
CA ALA A 397 25.36 -20.50 -1.60
C ALA A 397 25.85 -20.04 -0.22
N ASP A 398 24.94 -19.67 0.69
CA ASP A 398 25.23 -19.37 2.09
C ASP A 398 24.13 -19.93 3.01
N LYS A 399 24.48 -21.01 3.74
CA LYS A 399 23.55 -21.73 4.63
C LYS A 399 23.35 -21.04 5.98
N ILE A 400 24.18 -20.07 6.33
CA ILE A 400 24.10 -19.38 7.63
C ILE A 400 23.48 -17.99 7.53
N ASP A 401 23.14 -17.54 6.33
CA ASP A 401 22.44 -16.28 6.11
C ASP A 401 20.96 -16.40 6.50
N ALA A 402 20.61 -15.86 7.66
CA ALA A 402 19.25 -15.86 8.17
C ALA A 402 18.26 -15.10 7.26
N ALA A 403 18.70 -14.07 6.52
CA ALA A 403 17.83 -13.28 5.66
C ALA A 403 17.28 -14.12 4.49
N ALA A 404 18.07 -15.06 3.97
CA ALA A 404 17.64 -15.98 2.91
C ALA A 404 16.47 -16.86 3.36
N TYR A 405 16.53 -17.39 4.59
CA TYR A 405 15.44 -18.19 5.17
C TYR A 405 14.20 -17.35 5.48
N TYR A 406 14.37 -16.12 5.95
CA TYR A 406 13.26 -15.20 6.18
C TYR A 406 12.56 -14.82 4.86
N MET A 407 13.31 -14.48 3.82
CA MET A 407 12.76 -14.20 2.49
C MET A 407 12.01 -15.41 1.93
N ARG A 408 12.59 -16.62 2.04
CA ARG A 408 11.91 -17.87 1.68
C ARG A 408 10.60 -18.04 2.43
N ALA A 409 10.58 -17.75 3.73
CA ALA A 409 9.40 -17.83 4.57
C ALA A 409 8.29 -16.87 4.11
N LEU A 410 8.64 -15.61 3.79
CA LEU A 410 7.70 -14.63 3.24
C LEU A 410 7.11 -15.09 1.90
N VAL A 411 7.93 -15.63 0.99
CA VAL A 411 7.43 -16.14 -0.31
C VAL A 411 6.55 -17.38 -0.12
N LEU A 412 6.85 -18.26 0.85
CA LEU A 412 6.02 -19.42 1.17
C LEU A 412 4.68 -19.01 1.79
N MET A 413 4.68 -18.03 2.71
CA MET A 413 3.47 -17.40 3.24
C MET A 413 2.62 -16.86 2.10
N GLU A 414 3.28 -16.12 1.23
CA GLU A 414 2.66 -15.55 0.06
C GLU A 414 2.08 -16.64 -0.83
N ARG A 415 2.73 -17.80 -1.02
CA ARG A 415 2.17 -18.95 -1.78
C ARG A 415 1.08 -19.75 -1.04
N GLY A 416 0.84 -19.46 0.25
CA GLY A 416 -0.12 -20.19 1.08
C GLY A 416 0.43 -21.43 1.79
N ASP A 417 1.73 -21.71 1.66
CA ASP A 417 2.40 -22.85 2.29
C ASP A 417 2.83 -22.54 3.72
N VAL A 418 1.85 -22.25 4.58
CA VAL A 418 2.06 -21.79 5.97
C VAL A 418 3.00 -22.71 6.76
N LYS A 419 2.87 -24.03 6.60
CA LYS A 419 3.70 -25.02 7.32
C LYS A 419 5.19 -24.91 6.96
N GLN A 420 5.51 -24.77 5.67
CA GLN A 420 6.90 -24.61 5.23
C GLN A 420 7.44 -23.22 5.57
N ALA A 421 6.56 -22.20 5.53
CA ALA A 421 6.93 -20.86 5.96
C ALA A 421 7.34 -20.82 7.43
N GLN A 422 6.54 -21.43 8.34
CA GLN A 422 6.87 -21.55 9.75
C GLN A 422 8.23 -22.22 9.98
N THR A 423 8.50 -23.31 9.24
CA THR A 423 9.81 -23.99 9.31
C THR A 423 10.95 -23.06 8.89
N SER A 424 10.74 -22.27 7.84
CA SER A 424 11.75 -21.32 7.33
C SER A 424 11.97 -20.15 8.29
N PHE A 425 10.92 -19.62 8.92
CA PHE A 425 11.05 -18.61 9.98
C PHE A 425 11.82 -19.15 11.18
N GLN A 426 11.54 -20.39 11.61
CA GLN A 426 12.27 -21.04 12.70
C GLN A 426 13.76 -21.22 12.36
N GLN A 427 14.09 -21.56 11.11
CA GLN A 427 15.48 -21.61 10.65
C GLN A 427 16.15 -20.23 10.68
N ALA A 428 15.46 -19.18 10.23
CA ALA A 428 15.98 -17.80 10.31
C ALA A 428 16.27 -17.38 11.76
N ILE A 429 15.37 -17.71 12.69
CA ILE A 429 15.54 -17.43 14.13
C ILE A 429 16.67 -18.27 14.73
N PHE A 430 16.80 -19.53 14.34
CA PHE A 430 17.87 -20.41 14.82
C PHE A 430 19.25 -19.85 14.45
N LEU A 431 19.40 -19.35 13.21
CA LEU A 431 20.63 -18.74 12.73
C LEU A 431 20.86 -17.35 13.33
N ARG A 432 19.79 -16.57 13.54
CA ARG A 432 19.84 -15.22 14.10
C ARG A 432 18.78 -15.06 15.21
N PRO A 433 19.12 -15.35 16.48
CA PRO A 433 18.16 -15.32 17.59
C PRO A 433 17.54 -13.95 17.91
N ASN A 434 18.14 -12.86 17.43
CA ASN A 434 17.63 -11.49 17.55
C ASN A 434 16.85 -11.01 16.30
N PHE A 435 16.37 -11.93 15.44
CA PHE A 435 15.62 -11.58 14.23
C PHE A 435 14.17 -11.18 14.54
N VAL A 436 13.96 -9.89 14.86
CA VAL A 436 12.67 -9.31 15.27
C VAL A 436 11.52 -9.67 14.32
N GLN A 437 11.70 -9.49 13.01
CA GLN A 437 10.63 -9.69 12.03
C GLN A 437 10.19 -11.15 11.94
N ALA A 438 11.13 -12.10 12.06
CA ALA A 438 10.78 -13.51 12.03
C ALA A 438 9.90 -13.89 13.23
N TYR A 439 10.15 -13.33 14.42
CA TYR A 439 9.26 -13.50 15.58
C TYR A 439 7.91 -12.85 15.35
N PHE A 440 7.88 -11.61 14.84
CA PHE A 440 6.62 -10.93 14.53
C PHE A 440 5.77 -11.69 13.52
N SER A 441 6.37 -12.23 12.45
CA SER A 441 5.68 -13.05 11.46
C SER A 441 5.14 -14.34 12.06
N LEU A 442 5.91 -15.05 12.90
CA LEU A 442 5.41 -16.24 13.59
C LEU A 442 4.26 -15.94 14.55
N GLY A 443 4.34 -14.83 15.30
CA GLY A 443 3.25 -14.36 16.15
C GLY A 443 1.99 -14.07 15.35
N SER A 444 2.13 -13.39 14.21
CA SER A 444 1.01 -13.09 13.30
C SER A 444 0.37 -14.36 12.74
N ILE A 445 1.19 -15.35 12.34
CA ILE A 445 0.67 -16.66 11.87
C ILE A 445 -0.09 -17.37 12.99
N ALA A 446 0.49 -17.44 14.19
CA ALA A 446 -0.14 -18.08 15.34
C ALA A 446 -1.49 -17.41 15.68
N HIS A 447 -1.55 -16.07 15.61
CA HIS A 447 -2.77 -15.32 15.83
C HIS A 447 -3.86 -15.67 14.81
N HIS A 448 -3.52 -15.69 13.52
CA HIS A 448 -4.45 -16.07 12.44
C HIS A 448 -4.93 -17.52 12.58
N CYS A 449 -4.09 -18.41 13.11
CA CYS A 449 -4.48 -19.80 13.40
C CYS A 449 -5.27 -19.96 14.73
N GLY A 450 -5.61 -18.88 15.43
CA GLY A 450 -6.31 -18.92 16.71
C GLY A 450 -5.47 -19.44 17.89
N LYS A 451 -4.14 -19.52 17.74
CA LYS A 451 -3.21 -20.00 18.76
C LYS A 451 -2.71 -18.84 19.63
N THR A 452 -3.60 -18.27 20.43
CA THR A 452 -3.33 -17.04 21.20
C THR A 452 -2.08 -17.12 22.07
N ALA A 453 -1.88 -18.22 22.82
CA ALA A 453 -0.70 -18.35 23.69
C ALA A 453 0.63 -18.36 22.92
N GLU A 454 0.66 -19.03 21.75
CA GLU A 454 1.85 -19.05 20.89
C GLU A 454 2.10 -17.68 20.26
N ALA A 455 1.02 -17.00 19.83
CA ALA A 455 1.08 -15.63 19.32
C ALA A 455 1.68 -14.67 20.35
N CYS A 456 1.12 -14.62 21.57
CA CYS A 456 1.59 -13.75 22.65
C CYS A 456 3.06 -14.03 22.99
N LYS A 457 3.48 -15.30 23.01
CA LYS A 457 4.89 -15.67 23.23
C LYS A 457 5.80 -15.02 22.20
N HIS A 458 5.49 -15.16 20.91
CA HIS A 458 6.31 -14.61 19.84
C HIS A 458 6.33 -13.08 19.83
N PHE A 459 5.17 -12.44 20.03
CA PHE A 459 5.07 -10.98 20.14
C PHE A 459 5.84 -10.42 21.34
N SER A 460 5.78 -11.08 22.49
CA SER A 460 6.56 -10.69 23.68
C SER A 460 8.07 -10.78 23.44
N ILE A 461 8.53 -11.77 22.68
CA ILE A 461 9.96 -11.87 22.30
C ILE A 461 10.33 -10.74 21.35
N ALA A 462 9.50 -10.47 20.33
CA ALA A 462 9.72 -9.37 19.40
C ALA A 462 9.80 -8.02 20.14
N GLN A 463 8.88 -7.73 21.05
CA GLN A 463 8.92 -6.52 21.90
C GLN A 463 10.21 -6.43 22.72
N ARG A 464 10.64 -7.52 23.35
CA ARG A 464 11.88 -7.51 24.14
C ARG A 464 13.10 -7.19 23.29
N LEU A 465 13.15 -7.72 22.08
CA LEU A 465 14.22 -7.41 21.13
C LEU A 465 14.12 -5.96 20.64
N LEU A 466 12.92 -5.42 20.43
CA LEU A 466 12.71 -4.03 20.01
C LEU A 466 13.25 -3.00 21.00
N ILE A 467 13.26 -3.31 22.31
CA ILE A 467 13.84 -2.43 23.34
C ILE A 467 15.33 -2.13 23.11
N THR A 468 16.05 -2.99 22.36
CA THR A 468 17.47 -2.76 22.06
C THR A 468 17.72 -1.82 20.87
N TYR A 469 16.66 -1.36 20.19
CA TYR A 469 16.73 -0.47 19.04
C TYR A 469 16.28 0.94 19.43
N ALA A 470 16.83 1.97 18.78
CA ALA A 470 16.21 3.29 18.87
C ALA A 470 14.84 3.25 18.13
N PRO A 471 13.80 3.97 18.59
CA PRO A 471 12.48 3.93 17.95
C PRO A 471 12.51 4.25 16.44
N GLU A 472 13.47 5.07 16.02
CA GLU A 472 13.57 5.57 14.64
C GLU A 472 14.49 4.72 13.77
N GLU A 473 15.14 3.74 14.39
CA GLU A 473 16.02 2.82 13.70
C GLU A 473 15.21 1.91 12.79
N VAL A 474 15.58 1.89 11.51
CA VAL A 474 14.98 0.99 10.52
C VAL A 474 15.43 -0.43 10.81
N LEU A 475 14.47 -1.33 10.99
CA LEU A 475 14.79 -2.70 11.30
C LEU A 475 15.31 -3.44 10.05
N PRO A 476 16.34 -4.31 10.15
CA PRO A 476 16.86 -5.06 9.01
C PRO A 476 15.81 -5.98 8.38
N GLU A 477 15.75 -6.11 7.05
CA GLU A 477 14.75 -6.95 6.34
C GLU A 477 13.27 -6.53 6.51
N SER A 478 13.02 -5.27 6.87
CA SER A 478 11.65 -4.77 7.13
C SER A 478 11.08 -3.82 6.09
N ASP A 479 11.82 -3.55 5.01
CA ASP A 479 11.45 -2.59 3.96
C ASP A 479 11.06 -1.21 4.55
N ASN A 480 11.95 -0.62 5.34
CA ASN A 480 11.84 0.68 6.02
C ASN A 480 10.91 0.76 7.24
N LEU A 481 10.45 -0.38 7.79
CA LEU A 481 9.74 -0.37 9.06
C LEU A 481 10.70 -0.04 10.22
N THR A 482 10.36 0.94 11.05
CA THR A 482 11.18 1.29 12.23
C THR A 482 10.83 0.44 13.46
N ALA A 483 11.72 0.41 14.44
CA ALA A 483 11.51 -0.30 15.70
C ALA A 483 10.26 0.20 16.45
N GLY A 484 10.08 1.52 16.52
CA GLY A 484 8.91 2.15 17.11
C GLY A 484 7.62 1.74 16.40
N GLN A 485 7.62 1.77 15.06
CA GLN A 485 6.45 1.35 14.26
C GLN A 485 6.01 -0.08 14.55
N LEU A 486 6.96 -1.01 14.63
CA LEU A 486 6.64 -2.40 14.94
C LEU A 486 6.18 -2.59 16.39
N THR A 487 6.72 -1.79 17.31
CA THR A 487 6.28 -1.78 18.72
C THR A 487 4.83 -1.36 18.84
N ASP A 488 4.43 -0.27 18.18
CA ASP A 488 3.06 0.22 18.18
C ASP A 488 2.09 -0.81 17.58
N ILE A 489 2.48 -1.45 16.47
CA ILE A 489 1.70 -2.51 15.83
C ILE A 489 1.45 -3.66 16.79
N ILE A 490 2.47 -4.11 17.54
CA ILE A 490 2.32 -5.20 18.50
C ILE A 490 1.46 -4.77 19.70
N ASN A 491 1.65 -3.55 20.21
CA ASN A 491 0.89 -3.02 21.35
C ASN A 491 -0.60 -2.85 21.04
N ALA A 492 -0.94 -2.50 19.80
CA ALA A 492 -2.32 -2.35 19.36
C ALA A 492 -3.05 -3.71 19.16
N MET A 493 -2.36 -4.85 19.31
CA MET A 493 -2.99 -6.15 19.13
C MET A 493 -3.84 -6.56 20.34
N PRO A 494 -5.14 -6.88 20.17
CA PRO A 494 -6.06 -7.20 21.27
C PRO A 494 -5.61 -8.37 22.17
N ILE A 495 -4.78 -9.26 21.63
CA ILE A 495 -4.26 -10.44 22.34
C ILE A 495 -3.23 -10.09 23.43
N MET A 496 -2.57 -8.93 23.33
CA MET A 496 -1.59 -8.49 24.33
C MET A 496 -2.25 -7.98 25.62
N GLU A 497 -3.52 -7.55 25.56
CA GLU A 497 -4.29 -7.09 26.73
C GLU A 497 -4.67 -8.24 27.68
N THR A 498 -4.70 -9.49 27.20
CA THR A 498 -5.16 -10.66 27.97
C THR A 498 -4.11 -11.25 28.92
N VAL A 499 -2.89 -10.71 28.95
CA VAL A 499 -1.75 -11.22 29.73
C VAL A 499 -1.25 -10.21 30.77
N SER A 500 -1.95 -9.07 30.94
CA SER A 500 -1.61 -8.05 31.93
C SER A 500 -2.18 -8.35 33.31
#